data_AF-A0A963CDE6-F1
#
_entry.id   AF-A0A963CDE6-F1
#
_cell.length_a   1.000
_cell.length_b   1.000
_cell.length_c   1.000
_cell.angle_alpha   90.00
_cell.angle_beta   90.00
_cell.angle_gamma   90.00
#
_symmetry.space_group_name_H-M   'P 1'
#
loop_
_entity.id
_entity.type
_entity.pdbx_description
1 polymer ?
#
loop_
_entity_poly.entity_id
_entity_poly.type
_entity_poly.pdbx_seq_one_letter_code
_entity_poly.pdbx_strand_id
1 'polypeptide(L)'
;MTATRSYFIAGTDTEIGKTYATCALLHHARKIGLRALGMKPVAAGAAPIDGRLCNDDALALIAAGTTAADYAQVNPICLAEAVAPHIAAADEGRRIDIEAILSARDALSQQCDLLLIEGVGGFRVPLHAGYDTADLAADLAAPVILVVGLRLGCINHALLTADAIRARGLELAGWIANCVDPLMRRREQNIAALDERLGCARLGILPHAEGGDAVAGAVHLQLPAWHQQATDAIVVLDCAASMHGGHRGRVVVTGSHGGASAARYALRAGARLCFFNDAGGGKADAGTAALAALQQAGLAAACYAHDSARIGDGRDGFGHGLISAVNDAAAALGLRVGMSVVEGASRASGASA
;
A
#
# COMPACT_ATOMS: atom_id res chain seq x y z
N MET A 1 -5.99 -12.07 11.43
CA MET A 1 -4.83 -11.76 10.58
C MET A 1 -5.20 -10.57 9.72
N THR A 2 -4.37 -9.54 9.66
CA THR A 2 -4.52 -8.40 8.74
C THR A 2 -4.45 -8.89 7.30
N ALA A 3 -5.26 -8.31 6.41
CA ALA A 3 -5.21 -8.66 5.00
C ALA A 3 -3.85 -8.28 4.41
N THR A 4 -3.21 -9.23 3.70
CA THR A 4 -1.92 -9.03 3.06
C THR A 4 -2.00 -7.95 1.99
N ARG A 5 -0.96 -7.12 1.91
CA ARG A 5 -0.80 -6.12 0.86
C ARG A 5 0.18 -6.61 -0.17
N SER A 6 -0.20 -6.53 -1.44
CA SER A 6 0.63 -7.01 -2.54
C SER A 6 0.93 -5.88 -3.52
N TYR A 7 2.18 -5.78 -3.96
CA TYR A 7 2.61 -4.86 -5.02
C TYR A 7 3.33 -5.60 -6.12
N PHE A 8 3.03 -5.25 -7.37
CA PHE A 8 3.81 -5.72 -8.50
C PHE A 8 4.97 -4.74 -8.77
N ILE A 9 6.21 -5.23 -8.75
CA ILE A 9 7.39 -4.43 -9.02
C ILE A 9 7.71 -4.51 -10.52
N ALA A 10 7.39 -3.43 -11.23
CA ALA A 10 7.72 -3.26 -12.64
C ALA A 10 9.04 -2.49 -12.80
N GLY A 11 9.67 -2.61 -13.97
CA GLY A 11 10.85 -1.85 -14.32
C GLY A 11 10.71 -1.23 -15.70
N THR A 12 11.39 -0.10 -15.91
CA THR A 12 11.45 0.55 -17.22
C THR A 12 12.18 -0.27 -18.28
N ASP A 13 13.03 -1.22 -17.87
CA ASP A 13 13.80 -2.11 -18.74
C ASP A 13 14.35 -3.31 -17.93
N THR A 14 15.10 -4.20 -18.57
CA THR A 14 16.00 -5.15 -17.90
C THR A 14 17.21 -4.45 -17.28
N GLU A 15 17.84 -5.07 -16.28
CA GLU A 15 19.10 -4.60 -15.64
C GLU A 15 19.07 -3.18 -15.03
N ILE A 16 17.89 -2.59 -14.84
CA ILE A 16 17.72 -1.27 -14.20
C ILE A 16 17.70 -1.33 -12.67
N GLY A 17 17.95 -2.49 -12.07
CA GLY A 17 17.97 -2.72 -10.62
C GLY A 17 16.61 -2.94 -9.96
N LYS A 18 15.70 -3.69 -10.61
CA LYS A 18 14.44 -4.14 -9.98
C LYS A 18 14.72 -4.94 -8.71
N THR A 19 15.54 -5.99 -8.80
CA THR A 19 15.95 -6.85 -7.68
C THR A 19 16.52 -6.04 -6.51
N TYR A 20 17.41 -5.11 -6.80
CA TYR A 20 17.98 -4.21 -5.80
C TYR A 20 16.90 -3.38 -5.08
N ALA A 21 15.99 -2.77 -5.85
CA ALA A 21 14.88 -2.00 -5.29
C ALA A 21 13.91 -2.87 -4.48
N THR A 22 13.56 -4.06 -4.97
CA THR A 22 12.68 -5.01 -4.26
C THR A 22 13.31 -5.44 -2.93
N CYS A 23 14.57 -5.85 -2.92
CA CYS A 23 15.29 -6.21 -1.71
C CYS A 23 15.37 -5.04 -0.72
N ALA A 24 15.63 -3.82 -1.19
CA ALA A 24 15.67 -2.63 -0.34
C ALA A 24 14.29 -2.34 0.30
N LEU A 25 13.19 -2.52 -0.44
CA LEU A 25 11.83 -2.42 0.11
C LEU A 25 11.56 -3.52 1.16
N LEU A 26 11.99 -4.76 0.92
CA LEU A 26 11.85 -5.86 1.89
C LEU A 26 12.61 -5.56 3.18
N HIS A 27 13.86 -5.09 3.09
CA HIS A 27 14.64 -4.67 4.26
C HIS A 27 14.01 -3.48 4.99
N HIS A 28 13.45 -2.52 4.27
CA HIS A 28 12.70 -1.40 4.87
C HIS A 28 11.46 -1.90 5.64
N ALA A 29 10.66 -2.77 5.01
CA ALA A 29 9.48 -3.38 5.60
C ALA A 29 9.81 -4.20 6.86
N ARG A 30 10.94 -4.92 6.85
CA ARG A 30 11.45 -5.62 8.03
C ARG A 30 11.80 -4.65 9.16
N LYS A 31 12.46 -3.53 8.84
CA LYS A 31 12.90 -2.53 9.83
C LYS A 31 11.74 -1.88 10.56
N ILE A 32 10.60 -1.73 9.89
CA ILE A 32 9.37 -1.15 10.47
C ILE A 32 8.41 -2.23 11.02
N GLY A 33 8.86 -3.49 11.12
CA GLY A 33 8.16 -4.56 11.84
C GLY A 33 7.12 -5.34 11.03
N LEU A 34 7.05 -5.18 9.71
CA LEU A 34 6.17 -5.99 8.86
C LEU A 34 6.76 -7.35 8.59
N ARG A 35 5.92 -8.39 8.50
CA ARG A 35 6.29 -9.63 7.82
C ARG A 35 6.22 -9.38 6.32
N ALA A 36 7.37 -9.27 5.66
CA ALA A 36 7.47 -9.05 4.23
C ALA A 36 8.12 -10.26 3.53
N LEU A 37 7.58 -10.61 2.36
CA LEU A 37 8.09 -11.65 1.46
C LEU A 37 8.20 -11.11 0.04
N GLY A 38 9.18 -11.61 -0.72
CA GLY A 38 9.31 -11.36 -2.15
C GLY A 38 8.89 -12.59 -2.97
N MET A 39 8.39 -12.35 -4.18
CA MET A 39 8.05 -13.37 -5.16
C MET A 39 8.68 -12.98 -6.50
N LYS A 40 9.32 -13.93 -7.19
CA LYS A 40 9.79 -13.82 -8.56
C LYS A 40 9.00 -14.83 -9.41
N PRO A 41 7.75 -14.53 -9.82
CA PRO A 41 6.84 -15.51 -10.43
C PRO A 41 7.43 -16.21 -11.66
N VAL A 42 8.15 -15.46 -12.48
CA VAL A 42 8.85 -15.95 -13.67
C VAL A 42 10.29 -15.48 -13.64
N ALA A 43 11.22 -16.39 -13.81
CA ALA A 43 12.65 -16.12 -13.94
C ALA A 43 13.23 -16.90 -15.11
N ALA A 44 14.15 -16.26 -15.83
CA ALA A 44 14.93 -16.83 -16.92
C ALA A 44 16.40 -16.46 -16.67
N GLY A 45 17.33 -17.37 -17.00
CA GLY A 45 18.73 -17.27 -16.55
C GLY A 45 18.89 -17.84 -15.15
N ALA A 46 18.83 -19.16 -15.04
CA ALA A 46 18.95 -19.89 -13.78
C ALA A 46 20.01 -20.98 -13.88
N ALA A 47 20.64 -21.30 -12.76
CA ALA A 47 21.72 -22.28 -12.68
C ALA A 47 21.39 -23.37 -11.65
N PRO A 48 21.90 -24.60 -11.85
CA PRO A 48 21.72 -25.67 -10.87
C PRO A 48 22.54 -25.38 -9.60
N ILE A 49 21.87 -25.36 -8.45
CA ILE A 49 22.45 -25.30 -7.11
C ILE A 49 21.93 -26.52 -6.34
N ASP A 50 22.82 -27.38 -5.86
CA ASP A 50 22.48 -28.63 -5.16
C ASP A 50 21.44 -29.50 -5.91
N GLY A 51 21.54 -29.54 -7.24
CA GLY A 51 20.65 -30.32 -8.10
C GLY A 51 19.29 -29.68 -8.39
N ARG A 52 19.02 -28.47 -7.89
CA ARG A 52 17.81 -27.69 -8.18
C ARG A 52 18.14 -26.46 -9.01
N LEU A 53 17.33 -26.17 -10.02
CA LEU A 53 17.48 -24.95 -10.81
C LEU A 53 17.05 -23.73 -9.99
N CYS A 54 17.99 -22.79 -9.78
CA CYS A 54 17.80 -21.61 -8.96
C CYS A 54 18.22 -20.34 -9.70
N ASN A 55 17.47 -19.25 -9.50
CA ASN A 55 17.72 -17.94 -10.05
C ASN A 55 18.18 -16.97 -8.96
N ASP A 56 19.19 -16.16 -9.27
CA ASP A 56 19.83 -15.26 -8.32
C ASP A 56 18.87 -14.18 -7.78
N ASP A 57 17.97 -13.65 -8.63
CA ASP A 57 16.97 -12.68 -8.16
C ASP A 57 16.05 -13.33 -7.12
N ALA A 58 15.54 -14.54 -7.41
CA ALA A 58 14.66 -15.26 -6.49
C ALA A 58 15.35 -15.56 -5.15
N LEU A 59 16.63 -15.95 -5.18
CA LEU A 59 17.43 -16.18 -3.98
C LEU A 59 17.65 -14.88 -3.18
N ALA A 60 17.91 -13.77 -3.87
CA ALA A 60 18.06 -12.47 -3.23
C ALA A 60 16.76 -12.03 -2.53
N LEU A 61 15.61 -12.25 -3.17
CA LEU A 61 14.30 -11.95 -2.57
C LEU A 61 14.02 -12.82 -1.31
N ILE A 62 14.39 -14.10 -1.34
CA ILE A 62 14.27 -14.99 -0.17
C ILE A 62 15.15 -14.48 0.97
N ALA A 63 16.41 -14.13 0.67
CA ALA A 63 17.36 -13.66 1.67
C ALA A 63 16.95 -12.31 2.30
N ALA A 64 16.34 -11.41 1.53
CA ALA A 64 15.84 -10.12 2.01
C ALA A 64 14.51 -10.23 2.77
N GLY A 65 13.75 -11.31 2.56
CA GLY A 65 12.50 -11.61 3.23
C GLY A 65 12.61 -11.72 4.75
N THR A 66 11.48 -11.59 5.43
CA THR A 66 11.41 -11.62 6.91
C THR A 66 11.25 -13.02 7.49
N THR A 67 10.73 -13.94 6.69
CA THR A 67 10.54 -15.35 7.04
C THR A 67 11.08 -16.21 5.92
N ALA A 68 11.52 -17.42 6.27
CA ALA A 68 11.89 -18.41 5.25
C ALA A 68 10.66 -18.74 4.40
N ALA A 69 10.81 -18.66 3.08
CA ALA A 69 9.79 -19.05 2.11
C ALA A 69 10.32 -20.21 1.27
N ASP A 70 9.45 -21.14 0.87
CA ASP A 70 9.83 -22.18 -0.07
C ASP A 70 10.17 -21.55 -1.42
N TYR A 71 11.34 -21.89 -1.95
CA TYR A 71 11.78 -21.45 -3.27
C TYR A 71 10.72 -21.74 -4.36
N ALA A 72 9.98 -22.85 -4.28
CA ALA A 72 8.96 -23.20 -5.28
C ALA A 72 7.79 -22.20 -5.27
N GLN A 73 7.50 -21.61 -4.11
CA GLN A 73 6.47 -20.58 -3.98
C GLN A 73 6.99 -19.22 -4.44
N VAL A 74 8.26 -18.90 -4.14
CA VAL A 74 8.88 -17.64 -4.58
C VAL A 74 9.07 -17.60 -6.09
N ASN A 75 9.56 -18.70 -6.68
CA ASN A 75 9.83 -18.80 -8.11
C ASN A 75 9.25 -20.08 -8.72
N PRO A 76 7.92 -20.12 -8.96
CA PRO A 76 7.24 -21.29 -9.52
C PRO A 76 7.66 -21.58 -10.97
N ILE A 77 8.00 -20.54 -11.75
CA ILE A 77 8.49 -20.69 -13.13
C ILE A 77 9.96 -20.26 -13.19
N CYS A 78 10.85 -21.24 -13.03
CA CYS A 78 12.30 -21.09 -13.17
C CYS A 78 12.76 -21.69 -14.51
N LEU A 79 13.36 -20.88 -15.38
CA LEU A 79 13.86 -21.26 -16.71
C LEU A 79 15.37 -21.06 -16.78
N ALA A 80 16.08 -21.96 -17.46
CA ALA A 80 17.53 -22.01 -17.47
C ALA A 80 18.15 -20.89 -18.33
N GLU A 81 17.66 -20.73 -19.56
CA GLU A 81 18.25 -19.82 -20.54
C GLU A 81 17.94 -18.35 -20.24
N ALA A 82 18.95 -17.48 -20.37
CA ALA A 82 18.84 -16.05 -20.11
C ALA A 82 18.26 -15.28 -21.32
N VAL A 83 17.07 -15.67 -21.76
CA VAL A 83 16.32 -15.05 -22.87
C VAL A 83 14.91 -14.67 -22.44
N ALA A 84 14.11 -14.12 -23.36
CA ALA A 84 12.71 -13.80 -23.04
C ALA A 84 11.97 -15.06 -22.57
N PRO A 85 11.14 -15.01 -21.50
CA PRO A 85 10.55 -16.19 -20.88
C PRO A 85 9.79 -17.12 -21.83
N HIS A 86 9.02 -16.56 -22.77
CA HIS A 86 8.30 -17.39 -23.75
C HIS A 86 9.23 -18.19 -24.67
N ILE A 87 10.43 -17.68 -24.97
CA ILE A 87 11.45 -18.37 -25.77
C ILE A 87 12.08 -19.48 -24.93
N ALA A 88 12.58 -19.15 -23.73
CA ALA A 88 13.19 -20.13 -22.84
C ALA A 88 12.23 -21.27 -22.49
N ALA A 89 10.95 -20.96 -22.24
CA ALA A 89 9.93 -21.97 -22.01
C ALA A 89 9.72 -22.87 -23.24
N ALA A 90 9.67 -22.30 -24.45
CA ALA A 90 9.52 -23.06 -25.68
C ALA A 90 10.72 -23.98 -25.95
N ASP A 91 11.94 -23.48 -25.74
CA ASP A 91 13.19 -24.25 -25.91
C ASP A 91 13.26 -25.42 -24.92
N GLU A 92 12.73 -25.25 -23.71
CA GLU A 92 12.59 -26.31 -22.70
C GLU A 92 11.37 -27.23 -22.93
N GLY A 93 10.54 -26.98 -23.95
CA GLY A 93 9.30 -27.72 -24.19
C GLY A 93 8.24 -27.54 -23.08
N ARG A 94 8.30 -26.44 -22.34
CA ARG A 94 7.44 -26.09 -21.20
C ARG A 94 6.46 -24.99 -21.57
N ARG A 95 5.37 -24.90 -20.80
CA ARG A 95 4.46 -23.74 -20.81
C ARG A 95 4.61 -22.98 -19.51
N ILE A 96 4.46 -21.66 -19.57
CA ILE A 96 4.36 -20.81 -18.38
C ILE A 96 2.95 -20.97 -17.83
N ASP A 97 2.83 -21.65 -16.69
CA ASP A 97 1.57 -21.94 -16.03
C ASP A 97 1.15 -20.77 -15.12
N ILE A 98 0.12 -20.04 -15.54
CA ILE A 98 -0.40 -18.87 -14.83
C ILE A 98 -1.13 -19.28 -13.54
N GLU A 99 -1.86 -20.40 -13.53
CA GLU A 99 -2.57 -20.87 -12.34
C GLU A 99 -1.59 -21.25 -11.24
N ALA A 100 -0.48 -21.89 -11.59
CA ALA A 100 0.60 -22.18 -10.65
C ALA A 100 1.18 -20.89 -10.01
N ILE A 101 1.33 -19.82 -10.80
CA ILE A 101 1.77 -18.51 -10.30
C ILE A 101 0.74 -17.93 -9.32
N LEU A 102 -0.54 -17.91 -9.67
CA LEU A 102 -1.60 -17.38 -8.81
C LEU A 102 -1.72 -18.17 -7.50
N SER A 103 -1.65 -19.50 -7.57
CA SER A 103 -1.66 -20.36 -6.38
C SER A 103 -0.45 -20.12 -5.48
N ALA A 104 0.74 -19.93 -6.04
CA ALA A 104 1.95 -19.61 -5.29
C ALA A 104 1.84 -18.23 -4.61
N ARG A 105 1.29 -17.23 -5.30
CA ARG A 105 0.99 -15.91 -4.73
C ARG A 105 0.05 -16.03 -3.54
N ASP A 106 -1.04 -16.77 -3.68
CA ASP A 106 -2.04 -16.92 -2.61
C ASP A 106 -1.44 -17.61 -1.38
N ALA A 107 -0.62 -18.64 -1.59
CA ALA A 107 0.10 -19.34 -0.53
C ALA A 107 1.09 -18.42 0.20
N LEU A 108 1.87 -17.62 -0.53
CA LEU A 108 2.78 -16.63 0.09
C LEU A 108 2.02 -15.55 0.84
N SER A 109 0.88 -15.11 0.30
CA SER A 109 0.09 -14.03 0.91
C SER A 109 -0.38 -14.40 2.31
N GLN A 110 -0.74 -15.66 2.56
CA GLN A 110 -1.16 -16.13 3.89
C GLN A 110 -0.04 -16.08 4.95
N GLN A 111 1.22 -15.91 4.54
CA GLN A 111 2.39 -15.97 5.41
C GLN A 111 2.93 -14.60 5.81
N CYS A 112 2.52 -13.53 5.13
CA CYS A 112 3.09 -12.19 5.30
C CYS A 112 2.03 -11.09 5.41
N ASP A 113 2.46 -9.90 5.83
CA ASP A 113 1.67 -8.67 5.82
C ASP A 113 1.89 -7.89 4.51
N LEU A 114 3.07 -8.05 3.90
CA LEU A 114 3.48 -7.46 2.62
C LEU A 114 4.08 -8.51 1.68
N LEU A 115 3.59 -8.56 0.44
CA LEU A 115 4.14 -9.36 -0.64
C LEU A 115 4.59 -8.45 -1.78
N LEU A 116 5.86 -8.52 -2.16
CA LEU A 116 6.40 -7.81 -3.32
C LEU A 116 6.63 -8.81 -4.46
N ILE A 117 5.92 -8.63 -5.57
CA ILE A 117 5.92 -9.54 -6.71
C ILE A 117 6.73 -8.91 -7.83
N GLU A 118 7.95 -9.39 -8.04
CA GLU A 118 8.88 -8.81 -9.00
C GLU A 118 8.70 -9.35 -10.41
N GLY A 119 8.44 -8.46 -11.37
CA GLY A 119 8.35 -8.81 -12.78
C GLY A 119 9.71 -9.19 -13.40
N VAL A 120 9.65 -9.74 -14.61
CA VAL A 120 10.82 -10.09 -15.44
C VAL A 120 10.97 -9.10 -16.58
N GLY A 121 12.20 -8.65 -16.86
CA GLY A 121 12.48 -7.67 -17.92
C GLY A 121 11.77 -6.31 -17.71
N GLY A 122 11.24 -5.74 -18.79
CA GLY A 122 10.38 -4.54 -18.73
C GLY A 122 8.93 -4.88 -18.32
N PHE A 123 8.01 -3.92 -18.43
CA PHE A 123 6.62 -4.16 -18.00
C PHE A 123 5.80 -5.05 -18.95
N ARG A 124 6.12 -5.08 -20.25
CA ARG A 124 5.42 -5.87 -21.28
C ARG A 124 6.34 -6.92 -21.89
N VAL A 125 6.60 -7.99 -21.15
CA VAL A 125 7.41 -9.13 -21.59
C VAL A 125 6.49 -10.31 -21.94
N PRO A 126 6.58 -10.87 -23.16
CA PRO A 126 5.70 -11.97 -23.55
C PRO A 126 5.96 -13.23 -22.71
N LEU A 127 4.88 -13.83 -22.21
CA LEU A 127 4.90 -15.11 -21.50
C LEU A 127 4.36 -16.24 -22.39
N HIS A 128 3.33 -15.96 -23.18
CA HIS A 128 2.89 -16.80 -24.29
C HIS A 128 2.11 -15.96 -25.33
N ALA A 129 1.56 -16.61 -26.35
CA ALA A 129 0.79 -15.93 -27.39
C ALA A 129 -0.40 -15.16 -26.76
N GLY A 130 -0.44 -13.86 -27.01
CA GLY A 130 -1.52 -12.97 -26.56
C GLY A 130 -1.51 -12.62 -25.07
N TYR A 131 -0.44 -12.96 -24.33
CA TYR A 131 -0.36 -12.70 -22.89
C TYR A 131 1.05 -12.30 -22.47
N ASP A 132 1.17 -11.16 -21.80
CA ASP A 132 2.43 -10.62 -21.31
C ASP A 132 2.41 -10.37 -19.79
N THR A 133 3.54 -9.91 -19.24
CA THR A 133 3.68 -9.62 -17.81
C THR A 133 2.73 -8.52 -17.30
N ALA A 134 2.20 -7.65 -18.17
CA ALA A 134 1.20 -6.66 -17.78
C ALA A 134 -0.17 -7.30 -17.56
N ASP A 135 -0.50 -8.32 -18.37
CA ASP A 135 -1.72 -9.12 -18.17
C ASP A 135 -1.60 -9.95 -16.88
N LEU A 136 -0.42 -10.53 -16.61
CA LEU A 136 -0.15 -11.18 -15.31
C LEU A 136 -0.31 -10.23 -14.12
N ALA A 137 0.19 -9.00 -14.22
CA ALA A 137 0.01 -8.01 -13.16
C ALA A 137 -1.48 -7.68 -12.92
N ALA A 138 -2.29 -7.66 -13.99
CA ALA A 138 -3.75 -7.48 -13.90
C ALA A 138 -4.45 -8.65 -13.21
N ASP A 139 -4.11 -9.90 -13.56
CA ASP A 139 -4.67 -11.10 -12.93
C ASP A 139 -4.27 -11.22 -11.45
N LEU A 140 -3.07 -10.75 -11.10
CA LEU A 140 -2.64 -10.63 -9.71
C LEU A 140 -3.38 -9.52 -8.95
N ALA A 141 -4.06 -8.59 -9.64
CA ALA A 141 -4.79 -7.45 -9.07
C ALA A 141 -3.95 -6.63 -8.06
N ALA A 142 -2.63 -6.53 -8.30
CA ALA A 142 -1.70 -5.84 -7.42
C ALA A 142 -1.35 -4.45 -8.00
N PRO A 143 -1.48 -3.36 -7.22
CA PRO A 143 -0.95 -2.06 -7.62
C PRO A 143 0.54 -2.14 -7.97
N VAL A 144 0.97 -1.32 -8.92
CA VAL A 144 2.32 -1.37 -9.48
C VAL A 144 3.22 -0.35 -8.80
N ILE A 145 4.43 -0.78 -8.43
CA ILE A 145 5.55 0.10 -8.11
C ILE A 145 6.51 0.07 -9.30
N LEU A 146 6.79 1.24 -9.88
CA LEU A 146 7.67 1.36 -11.04
C LEU A 146 9.11 1.71 -10.63
N VAL A 147 10.06 0.84 -10.94
CA VAL A 147 11.50 1.12 -10.79
C VAL A 147 12.04 1.76 -12.08
N VAL A 148 12.58 2.97 -11.96
CA VAL A 148 13.15 3.74 -13.07
C VAL A 148 14.66 3.77 -12.93
N GLY A 149 15.37 3.11 -13.84
CA GLY A 149 16.82 3.22 -13.96
C GLY A 149 17.22 4.59 -14.51
N LEU A 150 17.84 5.43 -13.68
CA LEU A 150 18.29 6.76 -14.05
C LEU A 150 19.51 6.69 -14.99
N ARG A 151 19.22 6.87 -16.27
CA ARG A 151 20.16 7.03 -17.38
C ARG A 151 19.49 7.87 -18.48
N LEU A 152 20.23 8.28 -19.50
CA LEU A 152 19.63 9.01 -20.64
C LEU A 152 18.51 8.17 -21.29
N GLY A 153 17.36 8.79 -21.53
CA GLY A 153 16.16 8.12 -22.06
C GLY A 153 15.17 7.63 -20.99
N CYS A 154 15.53 7.67 -19.69
CA CYS A 154 14.66 7.16 -18.61
C CYS A 154 13.29 7.86 -18.53
N ILE A 155 13.19 9.15 -18.88
CA ILE A 155 11.90 9.86 -18.91
C ILE A 155 10.95 9.20 -19.90
N ASN A 156 11.41 8.92 -21.13
CA ASN A 156 10.59 8.25 -22.14
C ASN A 156 10.13 6.88 -21.66
N HIS A 157 11.05 6.04 -21.18
CA HIS A 157 10.69 4.69 -20.75
C HIS A 157 9.74 4.68 -19.55
N ALA A 158 9.92 5.59 -18.58
CA ALA A 158 9.04 5.70 -17.44
C ALA A 158 7.61 6.09 -17.84
N LEU A 159 7.45 7.08 -18.73
CA LEU A 159 6.13 7.52 -19.19
C LEU A 159 5.43 6.46 -20.04
N LEU A 160 6.14 5.84 -20.99
CA LEU A 160 5.60 4.72 -21.78
C LEU A 160 5.16 3.55 -20.90
N THR A 161 5.94 3.25 -19.86
CA THR A 161 5.62 2.18 -18.91
C THR A 161 4.40 2.56 -18.06
N ALA A 162 4.33 3.80 -17.56
CA ALA A 162 3.20 4.28 -16.78
C ALA A 162 1.89 4.27 -17.60
N ASP A 163 1.94 4.64 -18.88
CA ASP A 163 0.78 4.58 -19.76
C ASP A 163 0.34 3.13 -20.02
N ALA A 164 1.29 2.21 -20.19
CA ALA A 164 0.98 0.78 -20.33
C ALA A 164 0.33 0.20 -19.06
N ILE A 165 0.78 0.59 -17.87
CA ILE A 165 0.18 0.21 -16.58
C ILE A 165 -1.27 0.70 -16.52
N ARG A 166 -1.50 1.99 -16.80
CA ARG A 166 -2.85 2.59 -16.78
C ARG A 166 -3.78 1.98 -17.83
N ALA A 167 -3.27 1.66 -19.00
CA ALA A 167 -4.03 1.03 -20.08
C ALA A 167 -4.53 -0.39 -19.71
N ARG A 168 -3.95 -1.02 -18.68
CA ARG A 168 -4.42 -2.28 -18.09
C ARG A 168 -5.34 -2.08 -16.87
N GLY A 169 -5.73 -0.84 -16.57
CA GLY A 169 -6.57 -0.53 -15.41
C GLY A 169 -5.85 -0.68 -14.07
N LEU A 170 -4.53 -0.82 -14.08
CA LEU A 170 -3.71 -0.98 -12.88
C LEU A 170 -3.39 0.39 -12.27
N GLU A 171 -3.39 0.43 -10.94
CA GLU A 171 -2.92 1.58 -10.17
C GLU A 171 -1.39 1.65 -10.19
N LEU A 172 -0.83 2.82 -10.48
CA LEU A 172 0.57 3.11 -10.24
C LEU A 172 0.73 3.68 -8.81
N ALA A 173 1.02 2.80 -7.86
CA ALA A 173 1.07 3.12 -6.43
C ALA A 173 2.27 4.02 -6.05
N GLY A 174 3.31 4.03 -6.88
CA GLY A 174 4.47 4.88 -6.70
C GLY A 174 5.62 4.48 -7.61
N TRP A 175 6.72 5.23 -7.52
CA TRP A 175 7.91 4.97 -8.32
C TRP A 175 9.21 5.13 -7.53
N ILE A 176 10.25 4.39 -7.92
CA ILE A 176 11.58 4.44 -7.32
C ILE A 176 12.57 4.91 -8.38
N ALA A 177 13.37 5.92 -8.03
CA ALA A 177 14.47 6.37 -8.87
C ALA A 177 15.74 5.57 -8.49
N ASN A 178 16.25 4.73 -9.38
CA ASN A 178 17.47 3.96 -9.14
C ASN A 178 18.66 4.55 -9.91
N CYS A 179 19.71 4.98 -9.20
CA CYS A 179 20.89 5.59 -9.82
C CYS A 179 21.82 4.52 -10.45
N VAL A 180 21.46 4.04 -11.64
CA VAL A 180 22.24 3.01 -12.36
C VAL A 180 23.48 3.57 -13.05
N ASP A 181 23.38 4.78 -13.61
CA ASP A 181 24.51 5.50 -14.21
C ASP A 181 25.03 6.57 -13.24
N PRO A 182 26.20 6.36 -12.59
CA PRO A 182 26.75 7.33 -11.64
C PRO A 182 27.20 8.64 -12.32
N LEU A 183 27.40 8.63 -13.64
CA LEU A 183 27.86 9.77 -14.43
C LEU A 183 26.70 10.57 -15.06
N MET A 184 25.45 10.17 -14.81
CA MET A 184 24.29 10.85 -15.37
C MET A 184 24.25 12.33 -14.98
N ARG A 185 24.44 13.20 -15.97
CA ARG A 185 24.32 14.66 -15.78
C ARG A 185 22.85 15.07 -15.58
N ARG A 186 22.64 16.14 -14.80
CA ARG A 186 21.31 16.73 -14.55
C ARG A 186 20.28 15.72 -13.98
N ARG A 187 20.76 14.79 -13.15
CA ARG A 187 19.94 13.74 -12.53
C ARG A 187 18.73 14.32 -11.79
N GLU A 188 18.93 15.37 -11.00
CA GLU A 188 17.87 16.02 -10.23
C GLU A 188 16.78 16.61 -11.13
N GLN A 189 17.14 17.24 -12.26
CA GLN A 189 16.18 17.77 -13.22
C GLN A 189 15.39 16.65 -13.91
N ASN A 190 16.02 15.50 -14.18
CA ASN A 190 15.32 14.34 -14.74
C ASN A 190 14.33 13.74 -13.72
N ILE A 191 14.73 13.65 -12.46
CA ILE A 191 13.86 13.20 -11.37
C ILE A 191 12.67 14.16 -11.20
N ALA A 192 12.91 15.48 -11.17
CA ALA A 192 11.84 16.47 -11.08
C ALA A 192 10.86 16.37 -12.27
N ALA A 193 11.38 16.16 -13.49
CA ALA A 193 10.53 15.97 -14.66
C ALA A 193 9.64 14.72 -14.57
N LEU A 194 10.15 13.64 -13.95
CA LEU A 194 9.39 12.42 -13.66
C LEU A 194 8.34 12.65 -12.57
N ASP A 195 8.71 13.32 -11.47
CA ASP A 195 7.81 13.69 -10.38
C ASP A 195 6.57 14.45 -10.91
N GLU A 196 6.76 15.40 -11.83
CA GLU A 196 5.68 16.18 -12.46
C GLU A 196 4.74 15.36 -13.37
N ARG A 197 5.22 14.26 -13.96
CA ARG A 197 4.54 13.58 -15.08
C ARG A 197 4.00 12.20 -14.72
N LEU A 198 4.59 11.51 -13.74
CA LEU A 198 4.16 10.18 -13.36
C LEU A 198 2.86 10.17 -12.55
N GLY A 199 2.45 11.30 -11.96
CA GLY A 199 1.14 11.42 -11.29
C GLY A 199 0.97 10.51 -10.07
N CYS A 200 2.08 10.06 -9.47
CA CYS A 200 2.11 9.21 -8.27
C CYS A 200 3.31 9.61 -7.39
N ALA A 201 3.32 9.19 -6.13
CA ALA A 201 4.40 9.51 -5.20
C ALA A 201 5.72 8.82 -5.57
N ARG A 202 6.83 9.55 -5.41
CA ARG A 202 8.17 8.95 -5.40
C ARG A 202 8.40 8.27 -4.06
N LEU A 203 8.71 6.98 -4.10
CA LEU A 203 8.99 6.15 -2.94
C LEU A 203 10.43 6.25 -2.46
N GLY A 204 11.31 6.88 -3.24
CA GLY A 204 12.69 7.13 -2.83
C GLY A 204 13.63 7.27 -4.00
N ILE A 205 14.89 7.61 -3.67
CA ILE A 205 16.01 7.64 -4.61
C ILE A 205 17.07 6.70 -4.07
N LEU A 206 17.31 5.60 -4.77
CA LEU A 206 18.40 4.70 -4.45
C LEU A 206 19.71 5.26 -5.01
N PRO A 207 20.75 5.42 -4.17
CA PRO A 207 22.06 5.83 -4.64
C PRO A 207 22.69 4.77 -5.55
N HIS A 208 23.73 5.15 -6.28
CA HIS A 208 24.52 4.17 -7.01
C HIS A 208 25.25 3.30 -5.98
N ALA A 209 25.11 1.98 -6.09
CA ALA A 209 25.72 1.02 -5.17
C ALA A 209 26.46 -0.05 -5.98
N GLU A 210 27.79 0.02 -6.01
CA GLU A 210 28.61 -1.08 -6.53
C GLU A 210 28.35 -2.34 -5.71
N GLY A 211 27.89 -3.42 -6.34
CA GLY A 211 27.52 -4.67 -5.67
C GLY A 211 26.12 -4.71 -5.03
N GLY A 212 25.37 -3.59 -5.02
CA GLY A 212 23.94 -3.60 -4.70
C GLY A 212 23.56 -3.89 -3.24
N ASP A 213 24.23 -3.28 -2.25
CA ASP A 213 23.85 -3.41 -0.82
C ASP A 213 22.43 -2.88 -0.55
N ALA A 214 21.46 -3.79 -0.57
CA ALA A 214 20.04 -3.50 -0.41
C ALA A 214 19.68 -3.07 1.01
N VAL A 215 20.47 -3.47 2.03
CA VAL A 215 20.27 -3.04 3.42
C VAL A 215 20.58 -1.55 3.55
N ALA A 216 21.69 -1.09 2.96
CA ALA A 216 22.00 0.33 2.88
C ALA A 216 20.95 1.08 2.05
N GLY A 217 20.48 0.50 0.94
CA GLY A 217 19.42 1.08 0.10
C GLY A 217 18.10 1.31 0.84
N ALA A 218 17.75 0.46 1.81
CA ALA A 218 16.48 0.48 2.52
C ALA A 218 16.19 1.80 3.28
N VAL A 219 17.23 2.55 3.67
CA VAL A 219 17.04 3.84 4.38
C VAL A 219 16.58 4.96 3.46
N HIS A 220 16.69 4.77 2.14
CA HIS A 220 16.32 5.75 1.13
C HIS A 220 14.91 5.53 0.55
N LEU A 221 14.25 4.44 0.95
CA LEU A 221 12.94 4.08 0.46
C LEU A 221 11.88 4.20 1.56
N GLN A 222 10.64 4.43 1.11
CA GLN A 222 9.42 4.31 1.88
C GLN A 222 8.44 3.40 1.14
N LEU A 223 7.55 2.73 1.85
CA LEU A 223 6.44 2.01 1.23
C LEU A 223 5.36 3.01 0.73
N PRO A 224 4.53 2.63 -0.26
CA PRO A 224 3.40 3.46 -0.66
C PRO A 224 2.48 3.75 0.54
N ALA A 225 1.68 4.82 0.42
CA ALA A 225 1.00 5.46 1.56
C ALA A 225 0.15 4.52 2.44
N TRP A 226 -0.29 3.36 1.93
CA TRP A 226 -0.94 2.32 2.75
C TRP A 226 -0.14 1.89 4.00
N HIS A 227 1.18 2.04 4.01
CA HIS A 227 2.01 1.74 5.18
C HIS A 227 2.08 2.93 6.15
N GLN A 228 1.95 4.16 5.63
CA GLN A 228 1.70 5.32 6.47
C GLN A 228 0.30 5.24 7.12
N GLN A 229 -0.59 4.34 6.68
CA GLN A 229 -1.95 4.19 7.20
C GLN A 229 -2.11 3.60 8.60
N ALA A 230 -1.02 3.34 9.35
CA ALA A 230 -1.17 3.28 10.81
C ALA A 230 -1.74 4.60 11.38
N THR A 231 -1.72 5.69 10.60
CA THR A 231 -2.37 6.98 10.91
C THR A 231 -3.73 7.21 10.21
N ASP A 232 -4.21 6.34 9.31
CA ASP A 232 -5.46 6.52 8.51
C ASP A 232 -6.71 5.87 9.14
N ALA A 233 -6.54 5.22 10.29
CA ALA A 233 -7.65 4.63 11.03
C ALA A 233 -8.60 5.70 11.61
N ILE A 234 -8.17 6.97 11.62
CA ILE A 234 -8.95 8.14 12.02
C ILE A 234 -9.05 9.10 10.83
N VAL A 235 -10.27 9.35 10.37
CA VAL A 235 -10.60 10.29 9.29
C VAL A 235 -11.21 11.54 9.91
N VAL A 236 -10.67 12.71 9.58
CA VAL A 236 -11.18 13.99 10.07
C VAL A 236 -11.90 14.72 8.94
N LEU A 237 -13.14 15.14 9.17
CA LEU A 237 -14.00 15.82 8.20
C LEU A 237 -14.61 17.08 8.83
N ASP A 238 -14.78 18.16 8.08
CA ASP A 238 -15.53 19.31 8.59
C ASP A 238 -17.06 19.05 8.53
N CYS A 239 -17.49 18.30 7.51
CA CYS A 239 -18.90 18.06 7.24
C CYS A 239 -19.25 16.56 7.33
N ALA A 240 -20.23 16.20 8.15
CA ALA A 240 -20.75 14.83 8.24
C ALA A 240 -21.38 14.36 6.91
N ALA A 241 -21.90 15.26 6.08
CA ALA A 241 -22.43 14.91 4.76
C ALA A 241 -21.34 14.41 3.79
N SER A 242 -20.07 14.70 4.05
CA SER A 242 -18.94 14.19 3.29
C SER A 242 -18.65 12.71 3.56
N MET A 243 -19.30 12.10 4.57
CA MET A 243 -19.07 10.68 4.84
C MET A 243 -19.61 9.78 3.72
N HIS A 244 -18.77 8.85 3.26
CA HIS A 244 -19.13 7.87 2.24
C HIS A 244 -18.57 6.47 2.54
N GLY A 245 -18.89 5.47 1.71
CA GLY A 245 -18.51 4.07 1.93
C GLY A 245 -17.00 3.79 1.99
N GLY A 246 -16.15 4.75 1.60
CA GLY A 246 -14.70 4.67 1.72
C GLY A 246 -14.19 4.80 3.17
N HIS A 247 -15.04 5.21 4.11
CA HIS A 247 -14.71 5.30 5.53
C HIS A 247 -15.15 4.08 6.34
N ARG A 248 -15.59 3.01 5.67
CA ARG A 248 -16.04 1.78 6.31
C ARG A 248 -14.96 1.23 7.24
N GLY A 249 -15.33 0.91 8.48
CA GLY A 249 -14.43 0.36 9.49
C GLY A 249 -13.45 1.36 10.12
N ARG A 250 -13.49 2.64 9.73
CA ARG A 250 -12.61 3.69 10.28
C ARG A 250 -13.28 4.46 11.43
N VAL A 251 -12.48 5.10 12.27
CA VAL A 251 -12.94 6.15 13.19
C VAL A 251 -13.10 7.44 12.39
N VAL A 252 -14.21 8.16 12.56
CA VAL A 252 -14.47 9.42 11.85
C VAL A 252 -14.74 10.52 12.86
N VAL A 253 -13.95 11.59 12.81
CA VAL A 253 -14.15 12.80 13.61
C VAL A 253 -14.72 13.88 12.72
N THR A 254 -15.84 14.49 13.11
CA THR A 254 -16.47 15.54 12.32
C THR A 254 -16.61 16.86 13.04
N GLY A 255 -16.44 17.97 12.32
CA GLY A 255 -16.79 19.32 12.78
C GLY A 255 -18.31 19.56 12.87
N SER A 256 -19.12 18.64 12.32
CA SER A 256 -20.58 18.76 12.31
C SER A 256 -21.20 18.44 13.66
N HIS A 257 -22.33 19.06 13.94
CA HIS A 257 -23.09 18.79 15.15
C HIS A 257 -23.82 17.44 15.10
N GLY A 258 -23.92 16.76 16.24
CA GLY A 258 -24.52 15.43 16.42
C GLY A 258 -26.04 15.37 16.30
N GLY A 259 -26.64 16.10 15.37
CA GLY A 259 -28.07 16.10 15.11
C GLY A 259 -28.58 14.84 14.41
N ALA A 260 -29.89 14.61 14.42
CA ALA A 260 -30.51 13.38 13.91
C ALA A 260 -30.12 13.05 12.43
N SER A 261 -29.90 14.06 11.59
CA SER A 261 -29.46 13.86 10.20
C SER A 261 -28.05 13.29 10.09
N ALA A 262 -27.17 13.58 11.05
CA ALA A 262 -25.79 13.10 11.08
C ALA A 262 -25.70 11.57 11.19
N ALA A 263 -26.65 10.95 11.90
CA ALA A 263 -26.74 9.50 12.02
C ALA A 263 -26.89 8.80 10.66
N ARG A 264 -27.66 9.38 9.73
CA ARG A 264 -27.84 8.81 8.38
C ARG A 264 -26.52 8.72 7.61
N TYR A 265 -25.66 9.73 7.72
CA TYR A 265 -24.36 9.75 7.05
C TYR A 265 -23.41 8.72 7.65
N ALA A 266 -23.35 8.64 8.98
CA ALA A 266 -22.53 7.65 9.69
C ALA A 266 -22.93 6.20 9.36
N LEU A 267 -24.23 5.90 9.32
CA LEU A 267 -24.73 4.57 8.95
C LEU A 267 -24.39 4.21 7.50
N ARG A 268 -24.53 5.15 6.57
CA ARG A 268 -24.17 4.95 5.16
C ARG A 268 -22.67 4.69 4.99
N ALA A 269 -21.84 5.37 5.77
CA ALA A 269 -20.39 5.22 5.73
C ALA A 269 -19.91 3.86 6.25
N GLY A 270 -20.64 3.26 7.20
CA GLY A 270 -20.22 2.04 7.87
C GLY A 270 -18.99 2.25 8.75
N ALA A 271 -18.85 3.45 9.34
CA ALA A 271 -17.75 3.79 10.24
C ALA A 271 -17.76 2.89 11.49
N ARG A 272 -16.57 2.68 12.08
CA ARG A 272 -16.40 1.93 13.33
C ARG A 272 -16.81 2.76 14.54
N LEU A 273 -16.50 4.06 14.53
CA LEU A 273 -16.82 5.03 15.57
C LEU A 273 -16.95 6.42 14.92
N CYS A 274 -17.92 7.22 15.36
CA CYS A 274 -18.05 8.62 14.93
C CYS A 274 -18.00 9.60 16.10
N PHE A 275 -17.32 10.74 15.89
CA PHE A 275 -17.36 11.90 16.77
C PHE A 275 -18.06 13.08 16.09
N PHE A 276 -18.92 13.76 16.85
CA PHE A 276 -19.65 14.96 16.43
C PHE A 276 -19.47 16.08 17.46
N ASN A 277 -19.67 17.33 17.08
CA ASN A 277 -19.75 18.43 18.04
C ASN A 277 -21.14 18.43 18.71
N ASP A 278 -21.26 18.77 19.99
CA ASP A 278 -22.57 18.82 20.67
C ASP A 278 -23.36 20.12 20.40
N ALA A 279 -22.73 21.13 19.79
CA ALA A 279 -23.30 22.46 19.53
C ALA A 279 -24.04 23.08 20.74
N GLY A 280 -23.58 22.80 21.97
CA GLY A 280 -24.19 23.29 23.20
C GLY A 280 -25.56 22.69 23.51
N GLY A 281 -25.86 21.49 23.02
CA GLY A 281 -27.11 20.77 23.23
C GLY A 281 -28.26 21.26 22.34
N GLY A 282 -28.38 22.56 22.10
CA GLY A 282 -29.48 23.13 21.29
C GLY A 282 -30.85 22.90 21.93
N LYS A 283 -31.94 23.15 21.18
CA LYS A 283 -33.31 22.98 21.68
C LYS A 283 -33.61 21.48 21.87
N ALA A 284 -33.92 21.07 23.10
CA ALA A 284 -34.24 19.69 23.47
C ALA A 284 -33.12 18.69 23.12
N ASP A 285 -31.87 19.06 23.39
CA ASP A 285 -30.67 18.22 23.18
C ASP A 285 -30.49 17.75 21.72
N ALA A 286 -30.98 18.55 20.77
CA ALA A 286 -30.86 18.29 19.35
C ALA A 286 -29.40 18.11 18.88
N GLY A 287 -28.43 18.68 19.59
CA GLY A 287 -27.00 18.58 19.28
C GLY A 287 -26.37 17.20 19.53
N THR A 288 -27.03 16.32 20.28
CA THR A 288 -26.56 14.95 20.57
C THR A 288 -27.54 13.86 20.09
N ALA A 289 -28.61 14.25 19.40
CA ALA A 289 -29.68 13.35 18.95
C ALA A 289 -29.21 12.15 18.09
N ALA A 290 -28.06 12.27 17.41
CA ALA A 290 -27.45 11.18 16.64
C ALA A 290 -27.06 9.98 17.52
N LEU A 291 -26.71 10.20 18.80
CA LEU A 291 -26.25 9.13 19.69
C LEU A 291 -27.31 8.05 19.89
N ALA A 292 -28.56 8.44 20.12
CA ALA A 292 -29.67 7.51 20.29
C ALA A 292 -29.97 6.73 18.99
N ALA A 293 -29.97 7.42 17.84
CA ALA A 293 -30.21 6.79 16.55
C ALA A 293 -29.09 5.79 16.18
N LEU A 294 -27.84 6.13 16.46
CA LEU A 294 -26.69 5.27 16.19
C LEU A 294 -26.62 4.09 17.18
N GLN A 295 -27.06 4.28 18.42
CA GLN A 295 -27.19 3.20 19.41
C GLN A 295 -28.18 2.13 18.94
N GLN A 296 -29.34 2.52 18.41
CA GLN A 296 -30.33 1.57 17.89
C GLN A 296 -29.78 0.72 16.73
N ALA A 297 -28.82 1.26 15.98
CA ALA A 297 -28.16 0.58 14.88
C ALA A 297 -26.84 -0.13 15.28
N GLY A 298 -26.47 -0.08 16.56
CA GLY A 298 -25.23 -0.69 17.08
C GLY A 298 -23.94 0.02 16.65
N LEU A 299 -24.01 1.27 16.16
CA LEU A 299 -22.85 2.05 15.76
C LEU A 299 -22.36 2.90 16.94
N ALA A 300 -21.07 2.76 17.27
CA ALA A 300 -20.45 3.54 18.35
C ALA A 300 -20.35 5.02 17.97
N ALA A 301 -20.78 5.91 18.86
CA ALA A 301 -20.71 7.34 18.64
C ALA A 301 -20.49 8.14 19.93
N ALA A 302 -19.81 9.27 19.79
CA ALA A 302 -19.59 10.24 20.85
C ALA A 302 -19.82 11.66 20.34
N CYS A 303 -20.17 12.57 21.24
CA CYS A 303 -20.13 14.01 20.99
C CYS A 303 -19.02 14.66 21.81
N TYR A 304 -18.42 15.73 21.30
CA TYR A 304 -17.46 16.57 22.00
C TYR A 304 -17.98 17.99 22.19
N ALA A 305 -17.52 18.64 23.26
CA ALA A 305 -18.07 19.89 23.74
C ALA A 305 -17.76 21.06 22.81
N HIS A 306 -18.77 21.84 22.44
CA HIS A 306 -18.63 23.06 21.62
C HIS A 306 -17.72 24.12 22.25
N ASP A 307 -17.53 24.11 23.57
CA ASP A 307 -16.64 25.01 24.30
C ASP A 307 -15.19 24.50 24.39
N SER A 308 -14.93 23.26 23.96
CA SER A 308 -13.60 22.67 23.86
C SER A 308 -12.99 22.75 22.45
N ALA A 309 -13.84 22.84 21.41
CA ALA A 309 -13.40 22.92 20.02
C ALA A 309 -14.46 23.57 19.12
N ARG A 310 -13.98 24.23 18.05
CA ARG A 310 -14.79 25.00 17.10
C ARG A 310 -15.79 24.13 16.35
N ILE A 311 -17.04 24.60 16.29
CA ILE A 311 -18.08 24.00 15.45
C ILE A 311 -17.71 24.23 13.97
N GLY A 312 -17.83 23.18 13.15
CA GLY A 312 -17.53 23.20 11.72
C GLY A 312 -16.07 22.96 11.36
N ASP A 313 -15.17 22.81 12.34
CA ASP A 313 -13.75 22.49 12.12
C ASP A 313 -13.45 21.11 12.72
N GLY A 314 -13.37 20.09 11.86
CA GLY A 314 -13.12 18.72 12.30
C GLY A 314 -11.71 18.54 12.87
N ARG A 315 -10.73 19.32 12.36
CA ARG A 315 -9.33 19.24 12.80
C ARG A 315 -9.16 19.81 14.20
N ASP A 316 -9.84 20.90 14.50
CA ASP A 316 -9.94 21.47 15.84
C ASP A 316 -10.65 20.51 16.80
N GLY A 317 -11.76 19.92 16.33
CA GLY A 317 -12.48 18.87 17.06
C GLY A 317 -11.61 17.67 17.42
N PHE A 318 -10.76 17.22 16.50
CA PHE A 318 -9.82 16.14 16.75
C PHE A 318 -8.75 16.54 17.77
N GLY A 319 -8.11 17.70 17.59
CA GLY A 319 -6.96 18.11 18.41
C GLY A 319 -7.30 18.64 19.81
N HIS A 320 -8.48 19.23 19.98
CA HIS A 320 -8.85 19.97 21.20
C HIS A 320 -10.18 19.52 21.83
N GLY A 321 -10.99 18.72 21.12
CA GLY A 321 -12.29 18.29 21.59
C GLY A 321 -12.21 17.46 22.88
N LEU A 322 -13.09 17.75 23.83
CA LEU A 322 -13.36 16.96 25.02
C LEU A 322 -14.72 16.28 24.88
N ILE A 323 -14.78 14.96 25.07
CA ILE A 323 -16.00 14.18 24.95
C ILE A 323 -17.03 14.66 25.97
N SER A 324 -18.20 15.12 25.50
CA SER A 324 -19.31 15.58 26.33
C SER A 324 -20.43 14.54 26.48
N ALA A 325 -20.57 13.63 25.52
CA ALA A 325 -21.54 12.54 25.58
C ALA A 325 -21.09 11.30 24.79
N VAL A 326 -21.53 10.12 25.22
CA VAL A 326 -21.24 8.83 24.56
C VAL A 326 -22.50 7.96 24.54
N ASN A 327 -22.64 7.10 23.53
CA ASN A 327 -23.61 6.01 23.58
C ASN A 327 -23.01 4.72 24.17
N ASP A 328 -23.84 3.73 24.49
CA ASP A 328 -23.38 2.48 25.13
C ASP A 328 -22.39 1.71 24.25
N ALA A 329 -22.58 1.73 22.93
CA ALA A 329 -21.65 1.12 21.97
C ALA A 329 -20.25 1.77 22.02
N ALA A 330 -20.16 3.10 22.17
CA ALA A 330 -18.90 3.80 22.38
C ALA A 330 -18.33 3.56 23.79
N ALA A 331 -19.17 3.49 24.82
CA ALA A 331 -18.74 3.17 26.18
C ALA A 331 -18.11 1.76 26.27
N ALA A 332 -18.65 0.79 25.52
CA ALA A 332 -18.07 -0.56 25.39
C ALA A 332 -16.69 -0.57 24.72
N LEU A 333 -16.37 0.44 23.90
CA LEU A 333 -15.03 0.68 23.35
C LEU A 333 -14.10 1.44 24.32
N GLY A 334 -14.58 1.75 25.53
CA GLY A 334 -13.81 2.41 26.59
C GLY A 334 -13.86 3.94 26.57
N LEU A 335 -14.71 4.57 25.73
CA LEU A 335 -14.88 6.02 25.72
C LEU A 335 -15.65 6.51 26.96
N ARG A 336 -15.28 7.69 27.47
CA ARG A 336 -15.88 8.30 28.65
C ARG A 336 -15.98 9.81 28.48
N VAL A 337 -16.97 10.42 29.12
CA VAL A 337 -17.09 11.89 29.21
C VAL A 337 -15.84 12.47 29.90
N GLY A 338 -15.34 13.59 29.39
CA GLY A 338 -14.12 14.27 29.84
C GLY A 338 -12.82 13.76 29.20
N MET A 339 -12.85 12.65 28.47
CA MET A 339 -11.71 12.16 27.68
C MET A 339 -11.48 13.06 26.46
N SER A 340 -10.22 13.21 26.01
CA SER A 340 -9.95 13.92 24.76
C SER A 340 -10.38 13.12 23.53
N VAL A 341 -10.78 13.80 22.45
CA VAL A 341 -11.14 13.14 21.18
C VAL A 341 -9.95 12.37 20.60
N VAL A 342 -8.72 12.89 20.71
CA VAL A 342 -7.50 12.17 20.33
C VAL A 342 -7.41 10.83 21.05
N GLU A 343 -7.53 10.83 22.37
CA GLU A 343 -7.42 9.61 23.17
C GLU A 343 -8.53 8.60 22.82
N GLY A 344 -9.78 9.06 22.72
CA GLY A 344 -10.90 8.21 22.36
C GLY A 344 -10.77 7.61 20.96
N ALA A 345 -10.31 8.40 19.99
CA ALA A 345 -10.12 7.99 18.62
C ALA A 345 -8.97 6.98 18.48
N SER A 346 -7.84 7.19 19.16
CA SER A 346 -6.70 6.26 19.17
C SER A 346 -7.06 4.91 19.78
N ARG A 347 -7.78 4.90 20.91
CA ARG A 347 -8.28 3.67 21.56
C ARG A 347 -9.17 2.85 20.64
N ALA A 348 -10.08 3.51 19.93
CA ALA A 348 -11.01 2.85 19.02
C ALA A 348 -10.40 2.47 17.67
N SER A 349 -9.31 3.12 17.25
CA SER A 349 -8.62 2.83 16.00
C SER A 349 -7.64 1.64 16.12
N GLY A 350 -7.21 1.31 17.34
CA GLY A 350 -6.17 0.31 17.59
C GLY A 350 -4.75 0.86 17.44
N ALA A 351 -4.60 2.17 17.28
CA ALA A 351 -3.31 2.85 17.32
C ALA A 351 -2.89 3.08 18.79
N SER A 352 -1.69 2.65 19.17
CA SER A 352 -1.11 3.04 20.47
C SER A 352 -0.97 4.56 20.53
N ALA A 353 -1.45 5.15 21.62
CA ALA A 353 -1.35 6.60 21.90
C ALA A 353 0.10 7.04 22.11
#